data_AF-A0A355U889-F1
#
_entry.id   AF-A0A355U889-F1
#
_cell.length_a   1.000
_cell.length_b   1.000
_cell.length_c   1.000
_cell.angle_alpha   90.00
_cell.angle_beta   90.00
_cell.angle_gamma   90.00
#
_symmetry.space_group_name_H-M   'P 1'
#
loop_
_entity.id
_entity.type
_entity.pdbx_description
1 polymer ?
#
loop_
_entity_poly.entity_id
_entity_poly.type
_entity_poly.pdbx_seq_one_letter_code
_entity_poly.pdbx_strand_id
1 'polypeptide(L)'
;MTNKWQKYTAIGVIALVFILIVTRLIANRVSWEEEDHAILTSTCLDDLGGYAVRFPLLSEDYCSCTSDTLMKHFTKAEYLLVNNETDEIQREKMLPVIAECYSIYQEGMFKANRLD
;
A
#
# COMPACT_ATOMS: atom_id res chain seq x y z
N MET A 1 20.32 2.11 50.28
CA MET A 1 20.13 3.52 49.90
C MET A 1 20.46 3.67 48.42
N THR A 2 19.45 3.68 47.53
CA THR A 2 19.69 3.96 46.10
C THR A 2 20.17 5.40 45.96
N ASN A 3 21.38 5.59 45.45
CA ASN A 3 21.98 6.91 45.29
C ASN A 3 21.09 7.73 44.33
N LYS A 4 20.87 9.02 44.62
CA LYS A 4 19.97 9.89 43.82
C LYS A 4 20.27 9.81 42.32
N TRP A 5 21.54 9.60 41.97
CA TRP A 5 22.03 9.42 40.61
C TRP A 5 21.41 8.21 39.89
N GLN A 6 21.32 7.03 40.54
CA GLN A 6 20.71 5.83 39.95
C GLN A 6 19.21 6.03 39.66
N LYS A 7 18.50 6.83 40.46
CA LYS A 7 17.09 7.14 40.20
C LYS A 7 16.91 7.97 38.93
N TYR A 8 17.74 8.99 38.71
CA TYR A 8 17.66 9.80 37.50
C TYR A 8 18.05 9.01 36.24
N THR A 9 19.06 8.13 36.32
CA THR A 9 19.41 7.25 35.20
C THR A 9 18.28 6.28 34.87
N ALA A 10 17.67 5.66 35.88
CA ALA A 10 16.56 4.74 35.68
C ALA A 10 15.33 5.42 35.05
N ILE A 11 14.98 6.64 35.50
CA ILE A 11 13.89 7.43 34.90
C ILE A 11 14.19 7.77 33.44
N GLY A 12 15.43 8.17 33.13
CA GLY A 12 15.86 8.44 31.75
C GLY A 12 15.73 7.22 30.85
N VAL A 13 16.15 6.03 31.32
CA VAL A 13 16.02 4.78 30.56
C VAL A 13 14.56 4.40 30.34
N ILE A 14 13.71 4.52 31.35
CA ILE A 14 12.27 4.21 31.23
C ILE A 14 11.59 5.14 30.23
N ALA A 15 11.88 6.44 30.27
CA ALA A 15 11.34 7.41 29.30
C ALA A 15 11.78 7.06 27.87
N LEU A 16 13.04 6.68 27.68
CA LEU A 16 13.59 6.32 26.37
C LEU A 16 12.96 5.04 25.81
N VAL A 17 12.76 4.02 26.66
CA VAL A 17 12.04 2.79 26.27
C VAL A 17 10.59 3.11 25.89
N PHE A 18 9.91 3.98 26.62
CA PHE A 18 8.54 4.37 26.31
C PHE A 18 8.44 5.07 24.94
N ILE A 19 9.38 5.97 24.64
CA ILE A 19 9.46 6.63 23.33
C ILE A 19 9.66 5.60 22.22
N LEU A 20 10.56 4.62 22.39
CA LEU A 20 10.80 3.56 21.40
C LEU A 20 9.58 2.66 21.18
N ILE A 21 8.81 2.37 22.23
CA ILE A 21 7.57 1.58 22.12
C ILE A 21 6.51 2.37 21.34
N VAL A 22 6.33 3.65 21.65
CA VAL A 22 5.36 4.52 20.98
C VAL A 22 5.72 4.69 19.50
N THR A 23 6.98 4.97 19.17
CA THR A 23 7.40 5.11 17.77
C THR A 23 7.21 3.81 16.99
N ARG A 24 7.49 2.66 17.60
CA ARG A 24 7.28 1.34 16.98
C ARG A 24 5.80 1.02 16.78
N LEU A 25 4.94 1.38 17.73
CA LEU A 25 3.48 1.23 17.61
C LEU A 25 2.90 2.09 16.49
N ILE A 26 3.36 3.34 16.37
CA ILE A 26 2.92 4.25 15.30
C ILE A 26 3.41 3.73 13.94
N ALA A 27 4.67 3.30 13.84
CA ALA A 27 5.23 2.72 12.62
C ALA A 27 4.45 1.47 12.18
N ASN A 28 4.07 0.59 13.13
CA ASN A 28 3.29 -0.62 12.82
C ASN A 28 1.86 -0.32 12.32
N ARG A 29 1.23 0.77 12.76
CA ARG A 29 -0.11 1.14 12.25
C ARG A 29 -0.07 1.77 10.85
N VAL A 30 1.11 2.18 10.42
CA VAL A 30 1.37 2.87 9.15
C VAL A 30 2.14 1.97 8.17
N SER A 31 2.52 0.77 8.61
CA SER A 31 3.11 -0.23 7.74
C SER A 31 2.02 -1.03 7.03
N TRP A 32 2.32 -1.41 5.80
CA TRP A 32 1.55 -2.39 5.06
C TRP A 32 1.58 -3.76 5.73
N GLU A 33 0.43 -4.43 5.75
CA GLU A 33 0.25 -5.82 6.14
C GLU A 33 -0.05 -6.67 4.90
N GLU A 34 0.16 -7.98 4.98
CA GLU A 34 -0.10 -8.90 3.86
C GLU A 34 -1.59 -8.89 3.47
N GLU A 35 -2.49 -8.71 4.44
CA GLU A 35 -3.93 -8.57 4.21
C GLU A 35 -4.28 -7.33 3.38
N ASP A 36 -3.48 -6.25 3.47
CA ASP A 36 -3.73 -5.04 2.69
C ASP A 36 -3.52 -5.27 1.19
N HIS A 37 -2.57 -6.13 0.81
CA HIS A 37 -2.36 -6.51 -0.58
C HIS A 37 -3.62 -7.16 -1.17
N ALA A 38 -4.23 -8.08 -0.41
CA ALA A 38 -5.45 -8.76 -0.81
C ALA A 38 -6.62 -7.76 -0.97
N ILE A 39 -6.75 -6.80 -0.05
CA ILE A 39 -7.80 -5.76 -0.10
C ILE A 39 -7.62 -4.86 -1.32
N LEU A 40 -6.39 -4.39 -1.59
CA LEU A 40 -6.09 -3.56 -2.77
C LEU A 40 -6.40 -4.32 -4.07
N THR A 41 -6.00 -5.59 -4.13
CA THR A 41 -6.22 -6.43 -5.31
C THR A 41 -7.72 -6.66 -5.52
N SER A 42 -8.48 -7.01 -4.48
CA SER A 42 -9.94 -7.22 -4.61
C SER A 42 -10.67 -5.94 -5.00
N THR A 43 -10.26 -4.81 -4.43
CA THR A 43 -10.88 -3.50 -4.75
C THR A 43 -10.63 -3.14 -6.22
N CYS A 44 -9.41 -3.34 -6.71
CA CYS A 44 -9.09 -3.14 -8.12
C CYS A 44 -9.91 -4.06 -9.05
N LEU A 45 -10.10 -5.33 -8.67
CA LEU A 45 -10.91 -6.26 -9.45
C LEU A 45 -12.39 -5.84 -9.49
N ASP A 46 -12.93 -5.38 -8.36
CA ASP A 46 -14.28 -4.86 -8.28
C ASP A 46 -14.45 -3.60 -9.16
N ASP A 47 -13.45 -2.71 -9.16
CA ASP A 47 -13.44 -1.50 -10.01
C ASP A 47 -13.38 -1.82 -11.52
N LEU A 48 -12.68 -2.90 -11.90
CA LEU A 48 -12.66 -3.39 -13.28
C LEU A 48 -14.01 -3.99 -13.73
N GLY A 49 -14.81 -4.47 -12.77
CA GLY A 49 -16.16 -4.98 -12.99
C GLY A 49 -16.23 -6.04 -14.09
N GLY A 50 -16.96 -5.75 -15.17
CA GLY A 50 -17.18 -6.69 -16.28
C GLY A 50 -15.90 -7.15 -16.98
N TYR A 51 -14.82 -6.35 -16.93
CA TYR A 51 -13.53 -6.76 -17.51
C TYR A 51 -12.87 -7.86 -16.67
N ALA A 52 -12.96 -7.79 -15.35
CA ALA A 52 -12.44 -8.83 -14.46
C ALA A 52 -13.17 -10.17 -14.66
N VAL A 53 -14.45 -10.14 -15.05
CA VAL A 53 -15.19 -11.36 -15.41
C VAL A 53 -14.77 -11.90 -16.78
N ARG A 54 -14.58 -11.01 -17.76
CA ARG A 54 -14.27 -11.41 -19.14
C ARG A 54 -12.82 -11.87 -19.33
N PHE A 55 -11.88 -11.27 -18.60
CA PHE A 55 -10.45 -11.53 -18.69
C PHE A 55 -9.84 -11.79 -17.30
N PRO A 56 -10.30 -12.83 -16.57
CA PRO A 56 -10.01 -13.01 -15.15
C PRO A 56 -8.51 -13.06 -14.83
N LEU A 57 -7.74 -13.85 -15.59
CA LEU A 57 -6.29 -13.97 -15.36
C LEU A 57 -5.54 -12.66 -15.63
N LEU A 58 -5.89 -11.95 -16.70
CA LEU A 58 -5.27 -10.66 -17.01
C LEU A 58 -5.61 -9.58 -16.00
N SER A 59 -6.86 -9.57 -15.53
CA SER A 59 -7.31 -8.62 -14.51
C SER A 59 -6.69 -8.93 -13.15
N GLU A 60 -6.54 -10.20 -12.78
CA GLU A 60 -5.83 -10.63 -11.57
C GLU A 60 -4.35 -10.22 -11.62
N ASP A 61 -3.65 -10.52 -12.71
CA ASP A 61 -2.25 -10.12 -12.91
C ASP A 61 -2.08 -8.59 -12.83
N TYR A 62 -2.97 -7.83 -13.47
CA TYR A 62 -2.96 -6.37 -13.42
C TYR A 62 -3.18 -5.82 -12.01
N CYS A 63 -4.21 -6.33 -11.31
CA CYS A 63 -4.56 -5.84 -9.98
C CYS A 63 -3.54 -6.25 -8.92
N SER A 64 -2.92 -7.42 -9.04
CA SER A 64 -1.79 -7.83 -8.19
C SER A 64 -0.58 -6.92 -8.44
N CYS A 65 -0.19 -6.71 -9.70
CA CYS A 65 0.93 -5.82 -10.05
C CYS A 65 0.71 -4.40 -9.53
N THR A 66 -0.51 -3.90 -9.66
CA THR A 66 -0.91 -2.57 -9.17
C THR A 66 -0.77 -2.48 -7.66
N SER A 67 -1.25 -3.49 -6.92
CA SER A 67 -1.17 -3.55 -5.46
C SER A 67 0.28 -3.59 -4.97
N ASP A 68 1.10 -4.48 -5.54
CA ASP A 68 2.53 -4.57 -5.24
C ASP A 68 3.25 -3.24 -5.46
N THR A 69 2.95 -2.58 -6.58
CA THR A 69 3.65 -1.36 -6.97
C THR A 69 3.24 -0.18 -6.09
N LEU A 70 1.96 -0.07 -5.73
CA LEU A 70 1.48 0.93 -4.77
C LEU A 70 2.07 0.72 -3.39
N MET A 71 2.09 -0.52 -2.88
CA MET A 71 2.65 -0.84 -1.56
C MET A 71 4.16 -0.65 -1.48
N LYS A 72 4.87 -0.83 -2.61
CA LYS A 72 6.30 -0.57 -2.71
C LYS A 72 6.64 0.91 -2.79
N HIS A 73 5.81 1.72 -3.46
CA HIS A 73 6.09 3.12 -3.72
C HIS A 73 5.60 4.06 -2.62
N PHE A 74 4.46 3.75 -2.00
CA PHE A 74 3.85 4.55 -0.94
C PHE A 74 3.93 3.81 0.39
N THR A 75 4.10 4.54 1.48
CA THR A 75 3.69 4.04 2.79
C THR A 75 2.16 3.95 2.86
N LYS A 76 1.61 3.13 3.77
CA LYS A 76 0.16 3.01 3.94
C LYS A 76 -0.49 4.36 4.25
N ALA A 77 0.16 5.20 5.06
CA ALA A 77 -0.34 6.54 5.35
C ALA A 77 -0.32 7.46 4.12
N GLU A 78 0.74 7.46 3.32
CA GLU A 78 0.80 8.26 2.09
C GLU A 78 -0.27 7.82 1.09
N TYR A 79 -0.44 6.50 0.91
CA TYR A 79 -1.49 5.96 0.08
C TYR A 79 -2.87 6.43 0.54
N LEU A 80 -3.19 6.29 1.84
CA LEU A 80 -4.48 6.72 2.38
C LEU A 80 -4.70 8.23 2.27
N LEU A 81 -3.64 9.04 2.37
CA LEU A 81 -3.73 10.47 2.13
C LEU A 81 -4.07 10.73 0.67
N VAL A 82 -3.32 10.16 -0.28
CA VAL A 82 -3.58 10.33 -1.71
C VAL A 82 -4.97 9.81 -2.10
N ASN A 83 -5.38 8.64 -1.59
CA ASN A 83 -6.68 8.03 -1.88
C ASN A 83 -7.87 8.79 -1.29
N ASN A 84 -7.64 9.77 -0.40
CA ASN A 84 -8.67 10.67 0.09
C ASN A 84 -8.66 12.04 -0.61
N GLU A 85 -7.71 12.27 -1.53
CA GLU A 85 -7.68 13.47 -2.38
C GLU A 85 -8.70 13.34 -3.54
N THR A 86 -8.81 14.40 -4.34
CA THR A 86 -9.61 14.39 -5.57
C THR A 86 -9.08 13.40 -6.60
N ASP A 87 -9.96 12.89 -7.46
CA ASP A 87 -9.61 11.97 -8.55
C ASP A 87 -8.47 12.48 -9.43
N GLU A 88 -8.39 13.80 -9.65
CA GLU A 88 -7.32 14.43 -10.43
C GLU A 88 -5.95 14.22 -9.76
N ILE A 89 -5.86 14.51 -8.46
CA ILE A 89 -4.62 14.36 -7.67
C ILE A 89 -4.26 12.89 -7.52
N GLN A 90 -5.26 12.03 -7.31
CA GLN A 90 -5.07 10.58 -7.27
C GLN A 90 -4.45 10.07 -8.57
N ARG A 91 -5.02 10.45 -9.72
CA ARG A 91 -4.50 10.04 -11.03
C ARG A 91 -3.11 10.59 -11.27
N GLU A 92 -2.86 11.86 -10.97
CA GLU A 92 -1.54 12.48 -11.12
C GLU A 92 -0.46 11.72 -10.35
N LYS A 93 -0.76 11.30 -9.12
CA LYS A 93 0.22 10.62 -8.25
C LYS A 93 0.32 9.12 -8.48
N MET A 94 -0.80 8.44 -8.73
CA MET A 94 -0.85 6.98 -8.82
C MET A 94 -0.60 6.46 -10.23
N LEU A 95 -1.05 7.15 -11.29
CA LEU A 95 -0.86 6.66 -12.68
C LEU A 95 0.60 6.44 -13.05
N PRO A 96 1.56 7.34 -12.73
CA PRO A 96 2.97 7.11 -13.06
C PRO A 96 3.54 5.88 -12.36
N VAL A 97 3.04 5.58 -11.16
CA VAL A 97 3.48 4.45 -10.35
C VAL A 97 3.01 3.13 -10.98
N ILE A 98 1.76 3.08 -11.44
CA ILE A 98 1.15 1.84 -11.99
C ILE A 98 1.25 1.73 -13.52
N ALA A 99 1.95 2.67 -14.17
CA ALA A 99 1.99 2.80 -15.63
C ALA A 99 2.48 1.52 -16.33
N GLU A 100 3.47 0.84 -15.75
CA GLU A 100 4.00 -0.42 -16.29
C GLU A 100 2.95 -1.53 -16.25
N CYS A 101 2.31 -1.75 -15.09
CA CYS A 101 1.23 -2.71 -14.93
C CYS A 101 0.11 -2.43 -15.95
N TYR A 102 -0.25 -1.15 -16.12
CA TYR A 102 -1.28 -0.72 -17.06
C TYR A 102 -0.90 -1.00 -18.52
N SER A 103 0.33 -0.73 -18.94
CA SER A 103 0.79 -1.03 -20.30
C SER A 103 0.76 -2.53 -20.60
N ILE A 104 1.21 -3.38 -19.66
CA ILE A 104 1.17 -4.84 -19.82
C ILE A 104 -0.28 -5.32 -19.97
N TYR A 105 -1.17 -4.81 -19.11
CA TYR A 105 -2.59 -5.13 -19.17
C TYR A 105 -3.22 -4.72 -20.52
N GLN A 106 -2.95 -3.51 -21.00
CA GLN A 106 -3.46 -3.05 -22.29
C GLN A 106 -2.99 -3.92 -23.46
N GLU A 107 -1.70 -4.28 -23.49
CA GLU A 107 -1.16 -5.15 -24.54
C GLU A 107 -1.80 -6.54 -24.49
N GLY A 108 -1.96 -7.11 -23.29
CA GLY A 108 -2.60 -8.39 -23.09
C GLY A 108 -4.08 -8.39 -23.51
N MET A 109 -4.83 -7.36 -23.12
CA MET A 109 -6.22 -7.15 -23.51
C MET A 109 -6.38 -7.03 -25.03
N PHE A 110 -5.47 -6.32 -25.69
CA PHE A 110 -5.48 -6.16 -27.14
C PHE A 110 -5.21 -7.48 -27.87
N LYS A 111 -4.31 -8.31 -27.34
CA LYS A 111 -4.05 -9.67 -27.87
C LYS A 111 -5.24 -10.59 -27.65
N ALA A 112 -5.83 -10.59 -26.46
CA ALA A 112 -6.97 -11.44 -26.12
C ALA A 112 -8.21 -11.11 -26.98
N ASN A 113 -8.51 -9.82 -27.17
CA ASN A 113 -9.62 -9.37 -28.04
C ASN A 113 -9.44 -9.66 -29.53
N ARG A 114 -8.24 -10.03 -29.99
CA ARG A 114 -7.97 -10.41 -31.38
C ARG A 114 -8.10 -11.93 -31.61
N LEU A 115 -8.15 -12.71 -30.54
CA LEU A 115 -8.27 -14.16 -30.56
C LEU A 115 -9.73 -14.63 -30.43
N ASP A 116 -10.62 -13.72 -30.01
CA ASP A 116 -12.09 -13.80 -30.09
C ASP A 116 -12.58 -13.34 -31.48
#